data_AF-A0A1H6YKF2-F1
#
_entry.id   AF-A0A1H6YKF2-F1
#
_cell.length_a   1.000
_cell.length_b   1.000
_cell.length_c   1.000
_cell.angle_alpha   90.00
_cell.angle_beta   90.00
_cell.angle_gamma   90.00
#
_symmetry.space_group_name_H-M   'P 1'
#
loop_
_entity.id
_entity.type
_entity.pdbx_description
1 polymer ?
#
loop_
_entity_poly.entity_id
_entity_poly.type
_entity_poly.pdbx_seq_one_letter_code
_entity_poly.pdbx_strand_id
1 'polypeptide(L)'
;MKTKECYSVLVPLINLILTGIKEVIIVNEFIKLSEGYKSSMQEYAQAKQSKHFYQCIHQFLESITQQQKANIIKIIVENDVLLTTAIFSTHIESKKPINNNQDNKAEFNKMMFEFLNGINTDPVIYRVLYLYLENLHRLKIKEFSITKVEYERVLKFNAQVRTNEDILSMFNFE
;
A
#
# COMPACT_ATOMS: atom_id res chain seq x y z
N MET A 1 0.13 -13.13 -19.16
CA MET A 1 -0.19 -11.69 -19.07
C MET A 1 1.11 -10.91 -18.98
N LYS A 2 1.26 -9.80 -19.72
CA LYS A 2 2.48 -8.97 -19.67
C LYS A 2 2.57 -8.26 -18.31
N THR A 3 3.76 -8.21 -17.74
CA THR A 3 4.10 -7.46 -16.52
C THR A 3 3.62 -6.01 -16.66
N LYS A 4 2.82 -5.52 -15.70
CA LYS A 4 2.37 -4.12 -15.70
C LYS A 4 3.42 -3.27 -14.97
N GLU A 5 4.21 -2.54 -15.74
CA GLU A 5 5.28 -1.65 -15.25
C GLU A 5 4.81 -0.67 -14.16
N CYS A 6 3.51 -0.32 -14.13
CA CYS A 6 2.98 0.63 -13.16
C CYS A 6 3.18 0.20 -11.69
N TYR A 7 3.17 -1.11 -11.37
CA TYR A 7 3.32 -1.60 -9.99
C TYR A 7 4.74 -1.45 -9.43
N SER A 8 5.75 -1.26 -10.29
CA SER A 8 7.12 -1.00 -9.85
C SER A 8 7.24 0.24 -8.95
N VAL A 9 6.28 1.18 -9.07
CA VAL A 9 6.18 2.37 -8.22
C VAL A 9 6.01 2.02 -6.74
N LEU A 10 5.52 0.82 -6.41
CA LEU A 10 5.30 0.40 -5.02
C LEU A 10 6.55 -0.17 -4.36
N VAL A 11 7.59 -0.56 -5.12
CA VAL A 11 8.82 -1.13 -4.55
C VAL A 11 9.46 -0.17 -3.53
N PRO A 12 9.68 1.12 -3.83
CA PRO A 12 10.24 2.05 -2.85
C PRO A 12 9.36 2.25 -1.61
N LEU A 13 8.04 2.13 -1.75
CA LEU A 13 7.10 2.22 -0.63
C LEU A 13 7.18 0.98 0.27
N ILE A 14 7.20 -0.21 -0.31
CA ILE A 14 7.38 -1.47 0.42
C ILE A 14 8.71 -1.45 1.18
N ASN A 15 9.79 -1.01 0.52
CA ASN A 15 11.09 -0.87 1.14
C ASN A 15 11.06 0.11 2.31
N LEU A 16 10.45 1.28 2.11
CA LEU A 16 10.33 2.31 3.14
C LEU A 16 9.57 1.77 4.36
N ILE A 17 8.47 1.04 4.14
CA ILE A 17 7.70 0.40 5.21
C ILE A 17 8.55 -0.62 5.97
N LEU A 18 9.19 -1.56 5.27
CA LEU A 18 9.92 -2.66 5.89
C LEU A 18 11.20 -2.20 6.58
N THR A 19 11.98 -1.33 5.92
CA THR A 19 13.37 -1.05 6.27
C THR A 19 13.64 0.41 6.66
N GLY A 20 12.69 1.32 6.43
CA GLY A 20 12.87 2.75 6.66
C GLY A 20 13.65 3.47 5.55
N ILE A 21 14.05 2.77 4.50
CA ILE A 21 14.76 3.33 3.33
C ILE A 21 14.07 2.91 2.03
N LYS A 22 14.18 3.74 0.99
CA LYS A 22 13.50 3.51 -0.31
C LYS A 22 14.21 2.48 -1.20
N GLU A 23 15.51 2.30 -1.00
CA GLU A 23 16.34 1.40 -1.79
C GLU A 23 17.07 0.43 -0.87
N VAL A 24 16.90 -0.86 -1.11
CA VAL A 24 17.52 -1.92 -0.31
C VAL A 24 18.54 -2.64 -1.19
N ILE A 25 19.80 -2.59 -0.79
CA ILE A 25 20.87 -3.38 -1.39
C ILE A 25 20.95 -4.70 -0.63
N ILE A 26 20.61 -5.80 -1.30
CA ILE A 26 20.65 -7.13 -0.70
C ILE A 26 22.09 -7.67 -0.79
N VAL A 27 22.86 -7.43 0.27
CA VAL A 27 24.24 -7.94 0.38
C VAL A 27 24.27 -9.33 1.05
N ASN A 28 23.32 -9.62 1.92
CA ASN A 28 23.22 -10.85 2.71
C ASN A 28 21.92 -11.60 2.41
N GLU A 29 21.80 -12.85 2.87
CA GLU A 29 20.55 -13.62 2.81
C GLU A 29 19.42 -13.05 3.68
N PHE A 30 19.74 -12.10 4.57
CA PHE A 30 18.79 -11.49 5.49
C PHE A 30 18.73 -9.98 5.31
N ILE A 31 17.51 -9.45 5.36
CA ILE A 31 17.21 -8.03 5.29
C ILE A 31 16.67 -7.61 6.65
N LYS A 32 17.36 -6.65 7.29
CA LYS A 32 16.99 -6.12 8.60
C LYS A 32 15.77 -5.21 8.46
N LEU A 33 14.80 -5.40 9.36
CA LEU A 33 13.59 -4.58 9.43
C LEU A 33 13.80 -3.36 10.33
N SER A 34 13.01 -2.31 10.08
CA SER A 34 13.01 -1.09 10.89
C SER A 34 12.27 -1.28 12.22
N GLU A 35 12.61 -0.48 13.23
CA GLU A 35 11.84 -0.42 14.48
C GLU A 35 10.40 0.11 14.26
N GLY A 36 10.19 0.94 13.24
CA GLY A 36 8.85 1.41 12.85
C GLY A 36 7.97 0.25 12.34
N TYR A 37 8.54 -0.65 11.56
CA TYR A 37 7.85 -1.86 11.13
C TYR A 37 7.52 -2.79 12.32
N LYS A 38 8.46 -2.98 13.25
CA LYS A 38 8.19 -3.73 14.50
C LYS A 38 7.04 -3.11 15.31
N SER A 39 7.04 -1.78 15.46
CA SER A 39 5.96 -1.07 16.15
C SER A 39 4.62 -1.30 15.46
N SER A 40 4.62 -1.33 14.12
CA SER A 40 3.44 -1.70 13.33
C SER A 40 2.92 -3.09 13.70
N MET A 41 3.80 -4.09 13.81
CA MET A 41 3.39 -5.46 14.14
C MET A 41 2.74 -5.55 15.53
N GLN A 42 3.22 -4.75 16.49
CA GLN A 42 2.62 -4.65 17.83
C GLN A 42 1.25 -3.96 17.78
N GLU A 43 1.10 -2.92 16.96
CA GLU A 43 -0.19 -2.26 16.74
C GLU A 43 -1.20 -3.24 16.13
N TYR A 44 -0.81 -4.00 15.09
CA TYR A 44 -1.65 -5.02 14.48
C TYR A 44 -2.04 -6.14 15.45
N ALA A 45 -1.13 -6.60 16.32
CA ALA A 45 -1.45 -7.58 17.36
C ALA A 45 -2.53 -7.09 18.34
N GLN A 46 -2.72 -5.76 18.44
CA GLN A 46 -3.78 -5.13 19.23
C GLN A 46 -4.99 -4.72 18.39
N ALA A 47 -5.12 -5.24 17.16
CA ALA A 47 -6.14 -4.86 16.18
C ALA A 47 -6.20 -3.35 15.89
N LYS A 48 -5.05 -2.67 15.95
CA LYS A 48 -4.90 -1.25 15.62
C LYS A 48 -4.31 -1.07 14.24
N GLN A 49 -4.63 0.07 13.63
CA GLN A 49 -3.99 0.49 12.38
C GLN A 49 -2.55 0.94 12.63
N SER A 50 -1.65 0.64 11.69
CA SER A 50 -0.23 0.99 11.80
C SER A 50 0.00 2.48 11.52
N LYS A 51 0.50 3.22 12.51
CA LYS A 51 0.88 4.63 12.33
C LYS A 51 2.08 4.77 11.40
N HIS A 52 3.04 3.86 11.52
CA HIS A 52 4.25 3.85 10.70
C HIS A 52 3.91 3.63 9.22
N PHE A 53 2.96 2.75 8.88
CA PHE A 53 2.52 2.57 7.49
C PHE A 53 1.96 3.87 6.92
N TYR A 54 1.06 4.54 7.65
CA TYR A 54 0.51 5.82 7.22
C TYR A 54 1.60 6.88 7.02
N GLN A 55 2.58 6.97 7.92
CA GLN A 55 3.71 7.89 7.80
C GLN A 55 4.57 7.58 6.57
N CYS A 56 4.88 6.31 6.31
CA CYS A 56 5.63 5.91 5.12
C CYS A 56 4.86 6.23 3.82
N ILE A 57 3.55 5.98 3.77
CA ILE A 57 2.72 6.32 2.60
C ILE A 57 2.72 7.84 2.38
N HIS A 58 2.61 8.64 3.44
CA HIS A 58 2.73 10.10 3.38
C HIS A 58 4.05 10.56 2.77
N GLN A 59 5.15 10.17 3.38
CA GLN A 59 6.49 10.54 2.91
C GLN A 59 6.75 10.07 1.48
N PHE A 60 6.20 8.91 1.11
CA PHE A 60 6.30 8.39 -0.24
C PHE A 60 5.53 9.27 -1.23
N LEU A 61 4.24 9.52 -1.00
CA LEU A 61 3.38 10.29 -1.91
C LEU A 61 3.84 11.74 -2.11
N GLU A 62 4.45 12.36 -1.10
CA GLU A 62 5.04 13.70 -1.23
C GLU A 62 6.29 13.73 -2.13
N SER A 63 6.99 12.59 -2.23
CA SER A 63 8.29 12.50 -2.90
C SER A 63 8.25 11.98 -4.33
N ILE A 64 7.09 11.48 -4.79
CA ILE A 64 6.97 10.86 -6.11
C ILE A 64 6.73 11.88 -7.23
N THR A 65 7.24 11.55 -8.40
CA THR A 65 7.08 12.33 -9.63
C THR A 65 5.64 12.25 -10.17
N GLN A 66 5.30 13.15 -11.10
CA GLN A 66 4.00 13.12 -11.78
C GLN A 66 3.72 11.79 -12.49
N GLN A 67 4.73 11.21 -13.14
CA GLN A 67 4.59 9.92 -13.80
C GLN A 67 4.29 8.80 -12.79
N GLN A 68 4.92 8.85 -11.61
CA GLN A 68 4.66 7.90 -10.54
C GLN A 68 3.27 8.09 -9.92
N LYS A 69 2.80 9.34 -9.76
CA LYS A 69 1.40 9.61 -9.35
C LYS A 69 0.40 9.00 -10.34
N ALA A 70 0.63 9.16 -11.63
CA ALA A 70 -0.21 8.52 -12.65
C ALA A 70 -0.20 6.98 -12.55
N ASN A 71 0.94 6.37 -12.20
CA ASN A 71 1.02 4.94 -11.95
C ASN A 71 0.23 4.52 -10.70
N ILE A 72 0.25 5.31 -9.61
CA ILE A 72 -0.57 5.07 -8.42
C ILE A 72 -2.06 5.10 -8.77
N ILE A 73 -2.51 6.07 -9.57
CA ILE A 73 -3.91 6.14 -10.01
C ILE A 73 -4.30 4.89 -10.81
N LYS A 74 -3.44 4.42 -11.72
CA LYS A 74 -3.69 3.16 -12.45
C LYS A 74 -3.88 1.98 -11.49
N ILE A 75 -3.05 1.89 -10.45
CA ILE A 75 -3.17 0.82 -9.44
C ILE A 75 -4.49 0.95 -8.68
N ILE A 76 -4.89 2.15 -8.28
CA ILE A 76 -6.18 2.39 -7.58
C ILE A 76 -7.36 1.96 -8.44
N VAL A 77 -7.38 2.36 -9.72
CA VAL A 77 -8.45 2.00 -10.67
C VAL A 77 -8.52 0.49 -10.91
N GLU A 78 -7.37 -0.18 -10.94
CA GLU A 78 -7.32 -1.65 -11.08
C GLU A 78 -7.74 -2.41 -9.81
N ASN A 79 -7.77 -1.73 -8.66
CA ASN A 79 -8.17 -2.29 -7.37
C ASN A 79 -9.41 -1.53 -6.85
N ASP A 80 -10.42 -1.39 -7.70
CA ASP A 80 -11.66 -0.66 -7.44
C ASP A 80 -12.37 -1.09 -6.15
N VAL A 81 -12.34 -2.38 -5.79
CA VAL A 81 -12.87 -2.89 -4.51
C VAL A 81 -12.21 -2.20 -3.30
N LEU A 82 -10.90 -1.98 -3.34
CA LEU A 82 -10.17 -1.29 -2.25
C LEU A 82 -10.53 0.20 -2.20
N LEU A 83 -10.70 0.83 -3.37
CA LEU A 83 -11.19 2.20 -3.48
C LEU A 83 -12.58 2.33 -2.87
N THR A 84 -13.52 1.48 -3.26
CA THR A 84 -14.87 1.43 -2.70
C THR A 84 -14.84 1.23 -1.19
N THR A 85 -14.01 0.31 -0.70
CA THR A 85 -13.83 0.06 0.74
C THR A 85 -13.30 1.29 1.47
N ALA A 86 -12.31 1.99 0.89
CA ALA A 86 -11.75 3.20 1.47
C ALA A 86 -12.77 4.34 1.55
N ILE A 87 -13.55 4.55 0.48
CA ILE A 87 -14.62 5.56 0.43
C ILE A 87 -15.69 5.26 1.49
N PHE A 88 -16.19 4.02 1.56
CA PHE A 88 -17.18 3.64 2.56
C PHE A 88 -16.68 3.80 3.99
N SER A 89 -15.43 3.41 4.26
CA SER A 89 -14.83 3.56 5.58
C SER A 89 -14.75 5.04 6.00
N THR A 90 -14.36 5.93 5.07
CA THR A 90 -14.34 7.38 5.31
C THR A 90 -15.74 7.92 5.59
N HIS A 91 -16.76 7.47 4.87
CA HIS A 91 -18.14 7.87 5.13
C HIS A 91 -18.61 7.45 6.52
N ILE A 92 -18.38 6.18 6.90
CA ILE A 92 -18.74 5.64 8.23
C ILE A 92 -18.08 6.48 9.34
N GLU A 93 -16.79 6.76 9.21
CA GLU A 93 -16.03 7.53 10.20
C GLU A 93 -16.46 9.00 10.27
N SER A 94 -16.84 9.59 9.13
CA SER A 94 -17.25 10.99 9.08
C SER A 94 -18.59 11.26 9.78
N LYS A 95 -19.39 10.22 10.04
CA LYS A 95 -20.78 10.30 10.54
C LYS A 95 -21.69 11.24 9.73
N LYS A 96 -21.26 11.65 8.53
CA LYS A 96 -22.04 12.53 7.66
C LYS A 96 -23.14 11.71 7.00
N PRO A 97 -24.34 12.29 6.81
CA PRO A 97 -25.39 11.63 6.06
C PRO A 97 -24.93 11.33 4.63
N ILE A 98 -25.27 10.14 4.14
CA ILE A 98 -24.96 9.72 2.77
C ILE A 98 -25.81 10.57 1.83
N ASN A 99 -25.15 11.27 0.90
CA ASN A 99 -25.84 12.01 -0.15
C ASN A 99 -26.19 11.05 -1.29
N ASN A 100 -27.45 10.60 -1.34
CA ASN A 100 -27.93 9.68 -2.37
C ASN A 100 -27.92 10.27 -3.79
N ASN A 101 -27.76 11.59 -3.93
CA ASN A 101 -27.68 12.28 -5.23
C ASN A 101 -26.23 12.58 -5.65
N GLN A 102 -25.25 12.04 -4.93
CA GLN A 102 -23.83 12.28 -5.20
C GLN A 102 -23.36 11.52 -6.43
N ASP A 103 -22.79 12.24 -7.39
CA ASP A 103 -22.09 11.63 -8.52
C ASP A 103 -20.70 11.14 -8.07
N ASN A 104 -20.65 9.91 -7.58
CA ASN A 104 -19.43 9.25 -7.11
C ASN A 104 -18.35 9.18 -8.20
N LYS A 105 -18.73 9.12 -9.48
CA LYS A 105 -17.78 9.10 -10.59
C LYS A 105 -17.13 10.47 -10.77
N ALA A 106 -17.93 11.54 -10.70
CA ALA A 106 -17.40 12.90 -10.77
C ALA A 106 -16.47 13.21 -9.58
N GLU A 107 -16.84 12.78 -8.37
CA GLU A 107 -16.02 12.95 -7.18
C GLU A 107 -14.71 12.15 -7.25
N PHE A 108 -14.77 10.90 -7.69
CA PHE A 108 -13.55 10.10 -7.93
C PHE A 108 -12.62 10.78 -8.93
N ASN A 109 -13.15 11.23 -10.08
CA ASN A 109 -12.36 11.93 -11.09
C ASN A 109 -11.73 13.21 -10.55
N LYS A 110 -12.49 13.98 -9.77
CA LYS A 110 -12.00 15.18 -9.09
C LYS A 110 -10.84 14.84 -8.15
N MET A 111 -11.00 13.83 -7.30
CA MET A 111 -9.97 13.37 -6.37
C MET A 111 -8.68 12.95 -7.08
N MET A 112 -8.79 12.16 -8.14
CA MET A 112 -7.62 11.74 -8.93
C MET A 112 -6.95 12.93 -9.61
N PHE A 113 -7.72 13.88 -10.12
CA PHE A 113 -7.21 15.10 -10.74
C PHE A 113 -6.50 16.01 -9.74
N GLU A 114 -7.05 16.20 -8.55
CA GLU A 114 -6.44 16.97 -7.46
C GLU A 114 -5.10 16.36 -7.01
N PHE A 115 -5.05 15.02 -6.90
CA PHE A 115 -3.83 14.29 -6.56
C PHE A 115 -2.72 14.46 -7.62
N LEU A 116 -3.08 14.35 -8.92
CA LEU A 116 -2.14 14.63 -10.02
C LEU A 116 -1.60 16.05 -9.90
N ASN A 117 -2.46 17.05 -9.70
CA ASN A 117 -2.01 18.44 -9.63
C ASN A 117 -1.29 18.81 -8.32
N GLY A 118 -1.20 17.88 -7.35
CA GLY A 118 -0.54 18.13 -6.07
C GLY A 118 -1.27 19.15 -5.20
N ILE A 119 -2.57 19.36 -5.46
CA ILE A 119 -3.41 20.32 -4.73
C ILE A 119 -3.75 19.77 -3.34
N ASN A 120 -3.99 18.46 -3.26
CA ASN A 120 -4.25 17.75 -2.02
C ASN A 120 -4.02 16.25 -2.21
N THR A 121 -3.47 15.56 -1.22
CA THR A 121 -3.47 14.09 -1.22
C THR A 121 -4.66 13.62 -0.40
N ASP A 122 -5.67 13.11 -1.08
CA ASP A 122 -6.93 12.73 -0.45
C ASP A 122 -6.73 11.57 0.56
N PRO A 123 -7.32 11.64 1.78
CA PRO A 123 -7.34 10.54 2.75
C PRO A 123 -7.73 9.18 2.17
N VAL A 124 -8.55 9.14 1.13
CA VAL A 124 -8.94 7.91 0.43
C VAL A 124 -7.74 7.28 -0.27
N ILE A 125 -6.87 8.06 -0.92
CA ILE A 125 -5.66 7.53 -1.59
C ILE A 125 -4.73 6.87 -0.58
N TYR A 126 -4.51 7.53 0.57
CA TYR A 126 -3.75 6.95 1.68
C TYR A 126 -4.32 5.61 2.13
N ARG A 127 -5.64 5.56 2.32
CA ARG A 127 -6.34 4.37 2.81
C ARG A 127 -6.34 3.25 1.78
N VAL A 128 -6.46 3.53 0.49
CA VAL A 128 -6.34 2.49 -0.56
C VAL A 128 -4.95 1.87 -0.54
N LEU A 129 -3.89 2.68 -0.50
CA LEU A 129 -2.52 2.14 -0.44
C LEU A 129 -2.24 1.38 0.86
N TYR A 130 -2.78 1.86 1.98
CA TYR A 130 -2.71 1.15 3.26
C TYR A 130 -3.36 -0.23 3.16
N LEU A 131 -4.61 -0.31 2.67
CA LEU A 131 -5.33 -1.58 2.52
C LEU A 131 -4.62 -2.51 1.53
N TYR A 132 -4.09 -1.96 0.44
CA TYR A 132 -3.37 -2.72 -0.58
C TYR A 132 -2.12 -3.40 -0.02
N LEU A 133 -1.38 -2.71 0.85
CA LEU A 133 -0.12 -3.18 1.46
C LEU A 133 -0.32 -3.76 2.86
N GLU A 134 -1.55 -3.84 3.36
CA GLU A 134 -1.82 -4.32 4.71
C GLU A 134 -1.25 -5.72 4.90
N ASN A 135 -1.23 -6.55 3.86
CA ASN A 135 -0.67 -7.90 3.89
C ASN A 135 0.78 -8.00 4.39
N LEU A 136 1.55 -6.91 4.35
CA LEU A 136 2.88 -6.84 4.92
C LEU A 136 2.89 -7.17 6.42
N HIS A 137 1.78 -7.14 7.16
CA HIS A 137 1.78 -7.62 8.55
C HIS A 137 1.94 -9.15 8.71
N ARG A 138 1.83 -9.92 7.63
CA ARG A 138 1.80 -11.40 7.66
C ARG A 138 3.14 -12.06 7.30
N LEU A 139 4.22 -11.30 7.25
CA LEU A 139 5.52 -11.84 6.81
C LEU A 139 6.10 -12.83 7.82
N LYS A 140 6.80 -13.84 7.30
CA LYS A 140 7.59 -14.75 8.14
C LYS A 140 8.86 -14.01 8.60
N ILE A 141 8.84 -13.49 9.82
CA ILE A 141 9.94 -12.70 10.42
C ILE A 141 10.70 -13.56 11.42
N LYS A 142 12.03 -13.57 11.34
CA LYS A 142 12.92 -14.18 12.34
C LYS A 142 13.90 -13.14 12.83
N GLU A 143 13.96 -12.91 14.14
CA GLU A 143 14.95 -12.03 14.78
C GLU A 143 15.06 -10.64 14.09
N PHE A 144 13.92 -9.99 13.86
CA PHE A 144 13.83 -8.68 13.19
C PHE A 144 14.39 -8.64 11.76
N SER A 145 14.47 -9.79 11.12
CA SER A 145 14.91 -9.91 9.74
C SER A 145 13.93 -10.74 8.92
N ILE A 146 13.88 -10.46 7.63
CA ILE A 146 13.25 -11.33 6.63
C ILE A 146 14.34 -11.94 5.76
N THR A 147 14.09 -13.15 5.26
CA THR A 147 14.99 -13.75 4.28
C THR A 147 14.85 -13.03 2.94
N LYS A 148 15.90 -13.08 2.13
CA LYS A 148 15.88 -12.62 0.74
C LYS A 148 14.71 -13.24 -0.04
N VAL A 149 14.49 -14.54 0.14
CA VAL A 149 13.38 -15.27 -0.51
C VAL A 149 12.02 -14.70 -0.12
N GLU A 150 11.80 -14.43 1.17
CA GLU A 150 10.55 -13.84 1.65
C GLU A 150 10.37 -12.41 1.11
N TYR A 151 11.44 -11.61 1.11
CA TYR A 151 11.41 -10.26 0.56
C TYR A 151 11.09 -10.24 -0.95
N GLU A 152 11.73 -11.10 -1.74
CA GLU A 152 11.45 -11.23 -3.17
C GLU A 152 10.01 -11.69 -3.43
N ARG A 153 9.49 -12.61 -2.60
CA ARG A 153 8.08 -13.03 -2.63
C ARG A 153 7.14 -11.83 -2.39
N VAL A 154 7.45 -10.99 -1.40
CA VAL A 154 6.67 -9.78 -1.10
C VAL A 154 6.68 -8.79 -2.26
N LEU A 155 7.86 -8.53 -2.84
CA LEU A 155 7.97 -7.63 -3.99
C LEU A 155 7.21 -8.17 -5.19
N LYS A 156 7.31 -9.48 -5.47
CA LYS A 156 6.54 -10.10 -6.55
C LYS A 156 5.03 -9.97 -6.31
N PHE A 157 4.57 -10.22 -5.08
CA PHE A 157 3.15 -10.16 -4.74
C PHE A 157 2.55 -8.74 -4.83
N ASN A 158 3.29 -7.73 -4.39
CA ASN A 158 2.77 -6.36 -4.27
C ASN A 158 3.22 -5.41 -5.38
N ALA A 159 4.30 -5.72 -6.09
CA ALA A 159 4.88 -4.85 -7.12
C ALA A 159 4.96 -5.49 -8.51
N GLN A 160 4.37 -6.67 -8.69
CA GLN A 160 4.16 -7.31 -10.00
C GLN A 160 2.69 -7.77 -10.14
N VAL A 161 2.31 -8.19 -11.34
CA VAL A 161 0.94 -8.65 -11.65
C VAL A 161 0.60 -9.84 -10.74
N ARG A 162 -0.42 -9.66 -9.90
CA ARG A 162 -0.99 -10.72 -9.06
C ARG A 162 -1.67 -11.75 -9.95
N THR A 163 -1.26 -13.01 -9.86
CA THR A 163 -2.07 -14.13 -10.34
C THR A 163 -3.02 -14.61 -9.24
N ASN A 164 -4.09 -15.32 -9.60
CA ASN A 164 -4.98 -15.93 -8.60
C ASN A 164 -4.23 -16.92 -7.69
N GLU A 165 -3.21 -17.59 -8.22
CA GLU A 165 -2.33 -18.48 -7.47
C GLU A 165 -1.50 -17.71 -6.44
N ASP A 166 -0.99 -16.52 -6.78
CA ASP A 166 -0.28 -15.66 -5.83
C ASP A 166 -1.20 -15.25 -4.67
N ILE A 167 -2.47 -14.92 -4.95
CA ILE A 167 -3.48 -14.58 -3.94
C ILE A 167 -3.75 -15.78 -3.03
N LEU A 168 -3.92 -16.98 -3.58
CA LEU A 168 -4.18 -18.19 -2.79
C LEU A 168 -2.98 -18.61 -1.95
N SER A 169 -1.76 -18.49 -2.49
CA SER A 169 -0.51 -18.82 -1.77
C SER A 169 -0.29 -17.96 -0.52
N MET A 170 -0.92 -16.78 -0.46
CA MET A 170 -0.87 -15.87 0.68
C MET A 170 -1.70 -16.34 1.88
N PHE A 171 -2.64 -17.27 1.66
CA PHE A 171 -3.49 -17.84 2.71
C PHE A 171 -3.12 -19.29 3.06
N ASN A 172 -2.26 -19.92 2.27
CA ASN A 172 -1.72 -21.25 2.57
C ASN A 172 -0.50 -21.11 3.49
N PHE A 173 -0.76 -21.20 4.79
CA PHE A 173 0.28 -21.37 5.79
C PHE A 173 0.57 -22.87 5.92
N GLU A 174 1.63 -23.33 5.26
CA GLU A 174 2.42 -24.48 5.75
C GLU A 174 3.50 -23.99 6.72
#